data_AF-A0A7X2PVB5-F1
#
_entry.id   AF-A0A7X2PVB5-F1
#
_cell.length_a   1.000
_cell.length_b   1.000
_cell.length_c   1.000
_cell.angle_alpha   90.00
_cell.angle_beta   90.00
_cell.angle_gamma   90.00
#
_symmetry.space_group_name_H-M   'P 1'
#
loop_
_entity.id
_entity.type
_entity.pdbx_description
1 polymer ?
#
loop_
_entity_poly.entity_id
_entity_poly.type
_entity_poly.pdbx_seq_one_letter_code
_entity_poly.pdbx_strand_id
1 'polypeptide(L)'
;MSRIVGLLNRYHPMERAAWLLAAACLVLTVVSAGRPVFTNASRPVRGIAVPVFALQTIRGIEELDAILSDAPSPDREVMRVKQFVDFVLIAAYGALFAVMAAALARVRRVAFAILVLAWAAALFDILENASILKIVDTGLQAVQPAMLDRLRVLSAWKSVLQAAGILACSVFFCLSPGGRARLAGLVGIAAAGLIAAALFHHPLLPWAGPALAAALCGYAVTLKFPPHESSS
;
A
#
# COMPACT_ATOMS: atom_id res chain seq x y z
N MET A 1 -23.21 33.83 6.62
CA MET A 1 -23.77 32.57 7.18
C MET A 1 -24.10 31.50 6.13
N SER A 2 -24.73 31.81 4.98
CA SER A 2 -25.09 30.81 3.94
C SER A 2 -23.90 29.98 3.37
N ARG A 3 -22.71 30.56 3.20
CA ARG A 3 -21.51 29.84 2.70
C ARG A 3 -20.91 28.83 3.69
N ILE A 4 -21.10 29.01 5.00
CA ILE A 4 -20.52 28.14 6.04
C ILE A 4 -21.34 26.85 6.17
N VAL A 5 -22.67 26.96 6.11
CA VAL A 5 -23.59 25.80 6.16
C VAL A 5 -23.43 24.90 4.93
N GLY A 6 -23.21 25.49 3.75
CA GLY A 6 -22.94 24.74 2.53
C GLY A 6 -21.60 23.99 2.51
N LEU A 7 -20.60 24.45 3.29
CA LEU A 7 -19.32 23.76 3.45
C LEU A 7 -19.46 22.58 4.42
N LEU A 8 -20.14 22.76 5.55
CA LEU A 8 -20.36 21.71 6.55
C LEU A 8 -21.11 20.48 5.98
N ASN A 9 -22.07 20.69 5.07
CA ASN A 9 -22.84 19.58 4.48
C ASN A 9 -22.04 18.72 3.47
N ARG A 10 -20.92 19.21 2.95
CA ARG A 10 -20.08 18.50 1.96
C ARG A 10 -18.99 17.60 2.57
N TYR A 11 -18.69 17.76 3.85
CA TYR A 11 -17.69 16.91 4.52
C TYR A 11 -18.26 15.51 4.82
N HIS A 12 -19.55 15.42 5.12
CA HIS A 12 -20.20 14.14 5.42
C HIS A 12 -20.06 13.06 4.31
N PRO A 13 -20.25 13.35 3.01
CA PRO A 13 -20.09 12.31 1.97
C PRO A 13 -18.63 11.89 1.77
N MET A 14 -17.67 12.83 1.82
CA MET A 14 -16.24 12.50 1.63
C MET A 14 -15.68 11.71 2.81
N GLU A 15 -16.11 12.01 4.03
CA GLU A 15 -15.78 11.23 5.22
C GLU A 15 -16.32 9.80 5.13
N ARG A 16 -17.60 9.64 4.76
CA ARG A 16 -18.20 8.31 4.55
C ARG A 16 -17.43 7.53 3.49
N ALA A 17 -17.09 8.18 2.36
CA ALA A 17 -16.30 7.54 1.32
C ALA A 17 -14.92 7.11 1.84
N ALA A 18 -14.22 7.98 2.57
CA ALA A 18 -12.91 7.65 3.15
C ALA A 18 -13.00 6.48 4.14
N TRP A 19 -14.04 6.43 4.98
CA TRP A 19 -14.25 5.32 5.91
C TRP A 19 -14.55 4.01 5.20
N LEU A 20 -15.43 4.03 4.20
CA LEU A 20 -15.75 2.85 3.40
C LEU A 20 -14.52 2.32 2.66
N LEU A 21 -13.73 3.22 2.08
CA LEU A 21 -12.50 2.85 1.37
C LEU A 21 -11.43 2.34 2.33
N ALA A 22 -11.26 2.93 3.51
CA ALA A 22 -10.35 2.44 4.54
C ALA A 22 -10.76 1.05 5.05
N ALA A 23 -12.06 0.85 5.30
CA ALA A 23 -12.60 -0.46 5.66
C ALA A 23 -12.38 -1.48 4.52
N ALA A 24 -12.59 -1.09 3.26
CA ALA A 24 -12.29 -1.93 2.11
C ALA A 24 -10.80 -2.31 2.04
N CYS A 25 -9.88 -1.35 2.24
CA CYS A 25 -8.44 -1.62 2.29
C CYS A 25 -8.08 -2.62 3.41
N LEU A 26 -8.69 -2.47 4.58
CA LEU A 26 -8.48 -3.39 5.70
C LEU A 26 -8.98 -4.81 5.36
N VAL A 27 -10.21 -4.92 4.85
CA VAL A 27 -10.78 -6.21 4.43
C VAL A 27 -9.93 -6.87 3.35
N LEU A 28 -9.53 -6.12 2.32
CA LEU A 28 -8.70 -6.64 1.23
C LEU A 28 -7.32 -7.06 1.73
N THR A 29 -6.73 -6.35 2.70
CA THR A 29 -5.48 -6.75 3.36
C THR A 29 -5.63 -8.10 4.06
N VAL A 30 -6.75 -8.31 4.78
CA VAL A 30 -7.06 -9.59 5.44
C VAL A 30 -7.29 -10.70 4.40
N VAL A 31 -8.02 -10.41 3.32
CA VAL A 31 -8.25 -11.36 2.22
C VAL A 31 -6.92 -11.76 1.57
N SER A 32 -6.04 -10.81 1.28
CA SER A 32 -4.70 -11.07 0.72
C SER A 32 -3.84 -11.94 1.63
N ALA A 33 -3.95 -11.78 2.95
CA ALA A 33 -3.27 -12.61 3.94
C ALA A 33 -3.87 -14.03 4.07
N GLY A 34 -5.10 -14.23 3.61
CA GLY A 34 -5.83 -15.49 3.68
C GLY A 34 -5.56 -16.45 2.50
N ARG A 35 -6.56 -17.29 2.23
CA ARG A 35 -6.56 -18.26 1.11
C ARG A 35 -6.69 -17.54 -0.25
N PRO A 36 -6.18 -18.13 -1.36
CA PRO A 36 -5.46 -19.40 -1.43
C PRO A 36 -4.07 -19.33 -0.80
N VAL A 37 -3.59 -20.46 -0.26
CA VAL A 37 -2.28 -20.60 0.37
C VAL A 37 -1.34 -21.35 -0.55
N PHE A 38 -0.08 -20.95 -0.55
CA PHE A 38 0.98 -21.66 -1.25
C PHE A 38 1.14 -23.06 -0.67
N THR A 39 1.52 -24.01 -1.52
CA THR A 39 1.80 -25.38 -1.12
C THR A 39 3.10 -25.49 -0.33
N ASN A 40 3.35 -26.66 0.28
CA ASN A 40 4.62 -26.92 0.97
C ASN A 40 5.83 -27.00 0.01
N ALA A 41 5.61 -26.96 -1.31
CA ALA A 41 6.69 -26.86 -2.29
C ALA A 41 7.32 -25.46 -2.29
N SER A 42 6.53 -24.42 -2.02
CA SER A 42 7.02 -23.05 -1.81
C SER A 42 7.85 -22.98 -0.53
N ARG A 43 9.16 -22.74 -0.67
CA ARG A 43 10.07 -22.66 0.47
C ARG A 43 10.25 -21.22 0.93
N PRO A 44 10.32 -20.95 2.24
CA PRO A 44 10.77 -19.65 2.74
C PRO A 44 12.18 -19.36 2.21
N VAL A 45 12.33 -18.22 1.53
CA VAL A 45 13.63 -17.77 1.02
C VAL A 45 14.09 -16.62 1.88
N ARG A 46 15.31 -16.71 2.41
CA ARG A 46 15.97 -15.64 3.20
C ARG A 46 15.14 -15.15 4.40
N GLY A 47 14.44 -16.08 5.07
CA GLY A 47 13.60 -15.77 6.24
C GLY A 47 12.27 -15.08 5.91
N ILE A 48 11.91 -14.98 4.63
CA ILE A 48 10.63 -14.43 4.19
C ILE A 48 9.63 -15.58 4.06
N ALA A 49 8.72 -15.69 5.03
CA ALA A 49 7.75 -16.79 5.09
C ALA A 49 6.63 -16.69 4.05
N VAL A 50 6.38 -15.49 3.52
CA VAL A 50 5.28 -15.23 2.58
C VAL A 50 5.84 -15.17 1.15
N PRO A 51 5.48 -16.12 0.27
CA PRO A 51 6.05 -16.21 -1.09
C PRO A 51 5.86 -14.94 -1.93
N VAL A 52 4.76 -14.19 -1.75
CA VAL A 52 4.53 -12.89 -2.42
C VAL A 52 5.67 -11.92 -2.14
N PHE A 53 6.04 -11.74 -0.87
CA PHE A 53 7.12 -10.84 -0.48
C PHE A 53 8.51 -11.39 -0.83
N ALA A 54 8.66 -12.71 -0.83
CA ALA A 54 9.92 -13.34 -1.26
C ALA A 54 10.20 -13.03 -2.73
N LEU A 55 9.17 -13.11 -3.59
CA LEU A 55 9.27 -12.83 -5.01
C LEU A 55 9.68 -11.38 -5.31
N GLN A 56 9.24 -10.40 -4.50
CA GLN A 56 9.60 -8.99 -4.66
C GLN A 56 11.09 -8.71 -4.45
N THR A 57 11.79 -9.60 -3.74
CA THR A 57 13.22 -9.44 -3.41
C THR A 57 14.09 -10.47 -4.12
N ILE A 58 13.53 -11.18 -5.09
CA ILE A 58 14.12 -12.36 -5.72
C ILE A 58 15.48 -12.07 -6.37
N ARG A 59 16.45 -12.98 -6.18
CA ARG A 59 17.82 -12.79 -6.68
C ARG A 59 18.16 -13.56 -7.95
N GLY A 60 17.41 -14.61 -8.28
CA GLY A 60 17.74 -15.49 -9.39
C GLY A 60 16.65 -16.52 -9.67
N ILE A 61 16.88 -17.34 -10.69
CA ILE A 61 15.95 -18.35 -11.16
C ILE A 61 15.80 -19.49 -10.14
N GLU A 62 16.86 -19.79 -9.39
CA GLU A 62 16.85 -20.82 -8.34
C GLU A 62 15.91 -20.44 -7.19
N GLU A 63 15.92 -19.15 -6.80
CA GLU A 63 14.93 -18.64 -5.84
C GLU A 63 13.52 -18.66 -6.45
N LEU A 64 13.37 -18.42 -7.76
CA LEU A 64 12.07 -18.44 -8.42
C LEU A 64 11.46 -19.84 -8.38
N ASP A 65 12.27 -20.84 -8.72
CA ASP A 65 11.89 -22.25 -8.67
C ASP A 65 11.52 -22.67 -7.24
N ALA A 66 12.30 -22.24 -6.24
CA ALA A 66 12.00 -22.51 -4.84
C ALA A 66 10.70 -21.84 -4.34
N ILE A 67 10.30 -20.70 -4.91
CA ILE A 67 9.11 -19.93 -4.50
C ILE A 67 7.86 -20.38 -5.26
N LEU A 68 7.96 -20.64 -6.58
CA LEU A 68 6.81 -20.85 -7.46
C LEU A 68 6.85 -22.17 -8.23
N SER A 69 7.98 -22.87 -8.26
CA SER A 69 8.26 -23.99 -9.16
C SER A 69 8.14 -23.62 -10.65
N ASP A 70 8.34 -24.59 -11.55
CA ASP A 70 8.16 -24.37 -12.99
C ASP A 70 6.69 -24.20 -13.39
N ALA A 71 6.45 -23.46 -14.46
CA ALA A 71 5.10 -23.27 -14.99
C ALA A 71 4.67 -24.47 -15.86
N PRO A 72 3.42 -24.95 -15.76
CA PRO A 72 2.38 -24.54 -14.82
C PRO A 72 2.56 -25.19 -13.43
N SER A 73 2.19 -24.47 -12.36
CA SER A 73 2.17 -25.02 -10.99
C SER A 73 1.00 -24.48 -10.17
N PRO A 74 0.55 -25.20 -9.14
CA PRO A 74 -0.46 -24.69 -8.19
C PRO A 74 -0.02 -23.37 -7.53
N ASP A 75 1.25 -23.22 -7.19
CA ASP A 75 1.78 -22.03 -6.51
C ASP A 75 1.77 -20.79 -7.42
N ARG A 76 1.94 -20.96 -8.73
CA ARG A 76 1.74 -19.92 -9.73
C ARG A 76 0.28 -19.48 -9.83
N GLU A 77 -0.67 -20.40 -9.76
CA GLU A 77 -2.10 -20.07 -9.70
C GLU A 77 -2.46 -19.29 -8.43
N VAL A 78 -1.93 -19.71 -7.28
CA VAL A 78 -2.09 -18.97 -6.02
C VAL A 78 -1.53 -17.57 -6.13
N MET A 79 -0.32 -17.43 -6.67
CA MET A 79 0.30 -16.12 -6.91
C MET A 79 -0.58 -15.27 -7.82
N ARG A 80 -1.09 -15.82 -8.93
CA ARG A 80 -1.97 -15.11 -9.88
C ARG A 80 -3.22 -14.56 -9.18
N VAL A 81 -3.90 -15.37 -8.38
CA VAL A 81 -5.08 -14.94 -7.61
C VAL A 81 -4.71 -13.82 -6.64
N LYS A 82 -3.58 -13.94 -5.93
CA LYS A 82 -3.12 -12.89 -5.01
C LYS A 82 -2.83 -11.58 -5.74
N GLN A 83 -2.25 -11.61 -6.94
CA GLN A 83 -2.04 -10.40 -7.75
C GLN A 83 -3.37 -9.73 -8.16
N PHE A 84 -4.40 -10.51 -8.50
CA PHE A 84 -5.72 -9.93 -8.80
C PHE A 84 -6.37 -9.26 -7.58
N VAL A 85 -6.28 -9.87 -6.40
CA VAL A 85 -6.74 -9.23 -5.15
C VAL A 85 -5.94 -7.94 -4.90
N ASP A 86 -4.64 -7.96 -5.16
CA ASP A 86 -3.77 -6.81 -4.94
C ASP A 86 -4.09 -5.64 -5.89
N PHE A 87 -4.46 -5.90 -7.16
CA PHE A 87 -5.01 -4.85 -8.04
C PHE A 87 -6.27 -4.18 -7.48
N VAL A 88 -7.16 -4.95 -6.84
CA VAL A 88 -8.37 -4.39 -6.18
C VAL A 88 -7.97 -3.56 -4.96
N LEU A 89 -6.98 -4.02 -4.18
CA LEU A 89 -6.43 -3.27 -3.07
C LEU A 89 -5.80 -1.94 -3.53
N ILE A 90 -5.05 -1.96 -4.64
CA ILE A 90 -4.47 -0.76 -5.25
C ILE A 90 -5.53 0.26 -5.66
N ALA A 91 -6.60 -0.19 -6.32
CA ALA A 91 -7.71 0.67 -6.66
C ALA A 91 -8.37 1.28 -5.41
N ALA A 92 -8.57 0.48 -4.36
CA ALA A 92 -9.20 0.93 -3.12
C ALA A 92 -8.36 1.96 -2.37
N TYR A 93 -7.07 1.69 -2.15
CA TYR A 93 -6.21 2.65 -1.44
C TYR A 93 -5.90 3.88 -2.30
N GLY A 94 -5.77 3.73 -3.63
CA GLY A 94 -5.59 4.86 -4.55
C GLY A 94 -6.79 5.81 -4.52
N ALA A 95 -8.01 5.26 -4.53
CA ALA A 95 -9.23 6.03 -4.32
C ALA A 95 -9.27 6.71 -2.95
N LEU A 96 -8.83 6.01 -1.89
CA LEU A 96 -8.77 6.59 -0.53
C LEU A 96 -7.85 7.81 -0.49
N PHE A 97 -6.64 7.71 -1.06
CA PHE A 97 -5.73 8.85 -1.14
C PHE A 97 -6.29 10.00 -1.97
N ALA A 98 -7.02 9.71 -3.06
CA ALA A 98 -7.68 10.75 -3.84
C ALA A 98 -8.76 11.48 -3.02
N VAL A 99 -9.60 10.74 -2.27
CA VAL A 99 -10.61 11.32 -1.37
C VAL A 99 -9.95 12.15 -0.27
N MET A 100 -8.89 11.63 0.36
CA MET A 100 -8.12 12.34 1.38
C MET A 100 -7.51 13.63 0.82
N ALA A 101 -6.85 13.56 -0.34
CA ALA A 101 -6.28 14.74 -0.97
C ALA A 101 -7.36 15.76 -1.34
N ALA A 102 -8.52 15.35 -1.85
CA ALA A 102 -9.62 16.26 -2.13
C ALA A 102 -10.17 16.94 -0.87
N ALA A 103 -10.23 16.21 0.25
CA ALA A 103 -10.61 16.77 1.55
C ALA A 103 -9.56 17.76 2.07
N LEU A 104 -8.27 17.44 1.92
CA LEU A 104 -7.14 18.24 2.42
C LEU A 104 -6.74 19.42 1.51
N ALA A 105 -6.98 19.33 0.20
CA ALA A 105 -6.64 20.37 -0.78
C ALA A 105 -7.38 21.68 -0.52
N ARG A 106 -8.49 21.61 0.21
CA ARG A 106 -9.23 22.78 0.68
C ARG A 106 -8.51 23.56 1.77
N VAL A 107 -7.50 22.96 2.41
CA VAL A 107 -6.82 23.52 3.58
C VAL A 107 -5.34 23.79 3.28
N ARG A 108 -4.63 22.94 2.54
CA ARG A 108 -3.17 23.12 2.32
C ARG A 108 -2.66 22.56 0.98
N ARG A 109 -1.66 23.25 0.40
CA ARG A 109 -0.91 22.80 -0.81
C ARG A 109 -0.22 21.44 -0.64
N VAL A 110 0.09 21.04 0.60
CA VAL A 110 0.69 19.74 0.94
C VAL A 110 -0.17 18.56 0.47
N ALA A 111 -1.49 18.73 0.36
CA ALA A 111 -2.39 17.71 -0.16
C ALA A 111 -2.06 17.27 -1.59
N PHE A 112 -1.57 18.19 -2.42
CA PHE A 112 -1.16 17.89 -3.79
C PHE A 112 0.09 17.01 -3.82
N ALA A 113 1.08 17.29 -2.97
CA ALA A 113 2.29 16.46 -2.88
C ALA A 113 1.96 15.04 -2.39
N ILE A 114 1.09 14.90 -1.38
CA ILE A 114 0.61 13.60 -0.90
C ILE A 114 -0.09 12.84 -2.02
N LEU A 115 -0.96 13.51 -2.78
CA LEU A 115 -1.66 12.91 -3.91
C LEU A 115 -0.68 12.38 -4.96
N VAL A 116 0.28 13.21 -5.38
CA VAL A 116 1.28 12.82 -6.39
C VAL A 116 2.09 11.60 -5.92
N LEU A 117 2.54 11.58 -4.66
CA LEU A 117 3.27 10.43 -4.11
C LEU A 117 2.42 9.16 -4.05
N ALA A 118 1.16 9.28 -3.63
CA ALA A 118 0.24 8.15 -3.57
C ALA A 118 -0.06 7.55 -4.96
N TRP A 119 -0.30 8.39 -5.96
CA TRP A 119 -0.52 7.93 -7.33
C TRP A 119 0.75 7.34 -7.95
N ALA A 120 1.92 7.93 -7.67
CA ALA A 120 3.18 7.36 -8.10
C ALA A 120 3.39 5.96 -7.47
N ALA A 121 3.17 5.80 -6.16
CA ALA A 121 3.25 4.51 -5.49
C ALA A 121 2.28 3.50 -6.12
N ALA A 122 1.01 3.89 -6.34
CA ALA A 122 0.00 3.05 -6.99
C ALA A 122 0.38 2.61 -8.40
N LEU A 123 0.99 3.50 -9.20
CA LEU A 123 1.48 3.16 -10.52
C LEU A 123 2.60 2.10 -10.44
N PHE A 124 3.55 2.26 -9.53
CA PHE A 124 4.63 1.29 -9.35
C PHE A 124 4.11 -0.07 -8.85
N ASP A 125 3.10 -0.07 -7.98
CA ASP A 125 2.35 -1.26 -7.56
C ASP A 125 1.70 -1.98 -8.74
N ILE A 126 1.00 -1.24 -9.63
CA ILE A 126 0.40 -1.82 -10.84
C ILE A 126 1.46 -2.45 -11.75
N LEU A 127 2.56 -1.73 -11.97
CA LEU A 127 3.65 -2.20 -12.84
C LEU A 127 4.37 -3.42 -12.25
N GLU A 128 4.54 -3.45 -10.93
CA GLU A 128 5.10 -4.59 -10.20
C GLU A 128 4.19 -5.82 -10.36
N ASN A 129 2.91 -5.69 -10.04
CA ASN A 129 1.96 -6.80 -10.13
C ASN A 129 1.81 -7.33 -11.56
N ALA A 130 1.83 -6.44 -12.56
CA ALA A 130 1.89 -6.84 -13.96
C ALA A 130 3.18 -7.61 -14.30
N SER A 131 4.32 -7.22 -13.70
CA SER A 131 5.59 -7.94 -13.88
C SER A 131 5.57 -9.30 -13.20
N ILE A 132 4.95 -9.42 -12.02
CA ILE A 132 4.74 -10.71 -11.33
C ILE A 132 3.86 -11.61 -12.19
N LEU A 133 2.73 -11.13 -12.71
CA LEU A 133 1.85 -11.91 -13.58
C LEU A 133 2.60 -12.43 -14.81
N LYS A 134 3.42 -11.58 -15.45
CA LYS A 134 4.26 -12.00 -16.56
C LYS A 134 5.22 -13.13 -16.16
N ILE A 135 5.88 -13.02 -15.00
CA ILE A 135 6.79 -14.08 -14.49
C ILE A 135 6.02 -15.37 -14.20
N VAL A 136 4.85 -15.26 -13.57
CA VAL A 136 3.96 -16.38 -13.22
C VAL A 136 3.55 -17.16 -14.47
N ASP A 137 3.28 -16.48 -15.59
CA ASP A 137 2.88 -17.10 -16.85
C ASP A 137 4.06 -17.57 -17.72
N THR A 138 5.31 -17.30 -17.29
CA THR A 138 6.53 -17.66 -18.03
C THR A 138 7.21 -18.88 -17.38
N GLY A 139 7.47 -19.93 -18.16
CA GLY A 139 8.26 -21.09 -17.70
C GLY A 139 9.70 -20.71 -17.35
N LEU A 140 10.33 -21.41 -16.40
CA LEU A 140 11.62 -21.04 -15.81
C LEU A 140 12.72 -20.83 -16.86
N GLN A 141 12.75 -21.68 -17.89
CA GLN A 141 13.74 -21.60 -18.98
C GLN A 141 13.62 -20.33 -19.83
N ALA A 142 12.44 -19.70 -19.85
CA ALA A 142 12.16 -18.48 -20.59
C ALA A 142 12.24 -17.22 -19.72
N VAL A 143 12.36 -17.36 -18.39
CA VAL A 143 12.52 -16.22 -17.48
C VAL A 143 13.93 -15.64 -17.64
N GLN A 144 13.99 -14.37 -18.04
CA GLN A 144 15.26 -13.67 -18.21
C GLN A 144 15.64 -12.91 -16.93
N PRO A 145 16.95 -12.75 -16.61
CA PRO A 145 17.41 -11.96 -15.48
C PRO A 145 16.81 -10.54 -15.45
N ALA A 146 16.67 -9.90 -16.62
CA ALA A 146 16.08 -8.57 -16.75
C ALA A 146 14.63 -8.48 -16.25
N MET A 147 13.85 -9.58 -16.29
CA MET A 147 12.50 -9.62 -15.73
C MET A 147 12.52 -9.53 -14.20
N LEU A 148 13.46 -10.25 -13.57
CA LEU A 148 13.65 -10.26 -12.12
C LEU A 148 14.23 -8.92 -11.62
N ASP A 149 15.18 -8.36 -12.36
CA ASP A 149 15.75 -7.04 -12.06
C ASP A 149 14.69 -5.94 -12.11
N ARG A 150 13.87 -5.96 -13.16
CA ARG A 150 12.74 -5.03 -13.29
C ARG A 150 11.77 -5.16 -12.11
N LEU A 151 11.42 -6.38 -11.73
CA LEU A 151 10.54 -6.63 -10.58
C LEU A 151 11.12 -5.98 -9.31
N ARG A 152 12.39 -6.27 -8.98
CA ARG A 152 13.05 -5.71 -7.80
C ARG A 152 13.08 -4.19 -7.79
N VAL A 153 13.40 -3.57 -8.94
CA VAL A 153 13.45 -2.11 -9.07
C VAL A 153 12.05 -1.52 -8.85
N LEU A 154 11.01 -2.13 -9.40
CA LEU A 154 9.63 -1.68 -9.20
C LEU A 154 9.21 -1.82 -7.74
N SER A 155 9.46 -2.97 -7.10
CA SER A 155 9.17 -3.20 -5.67
C SER A 155 9.89 -2.21 -4.75
N ALA A 156 11.15 -1.89 -5.07
CA ALA A 156 11.93 -0.91 -4.30
C ALA A 156 11.37 0.51 -4.43
N TRP A 157 11.13 0.97 -5.66
CA TRP A 157 10.56 2.30 -5.90
C TRP A 157 9.17 2.47 -5.33
N LYS A 158 8.31 1.45 -5.47
CA LYS A 158 7.03 1.39 -4.78
C LYS A 158 7.20 1.66 -3.29
N SER A 159 8.04 0.87 -2.62
CA SER A 159 8.18 0.94 -1.16
C SER A 159 8.72 2.31 -0.71
N VAL A 160 9.65 2.89 -1.46
CA VAL A 160 10.15 4.25 -1.22
C VAL A 160 9.05 5.29 -1.35
N LEU A 161 8.29 5.27 -2.45
CA LEU A 161 7.21 6.22 -2.71
C LEU A 161 6.08 6.08 -1.68
N GLN A 162 5.75 4.86 -1.31
CA GLN A 162 4.74 4.54 -0.31
C GLN A 162 5.17 5.03 1.08
N ALA A 163 6.41 4.76 1.51
CA ALA A 163 6.95 5.27 2.77
C ALA A 163 6.96 6.81 2.79
N ALA A 164 7.39 7.45 1.69
CA ALA A 164 7.39 8.91 1.57
C ALA A 164 5.98 9.50 1.63
N GLY A 165 5.01 8.91 0.93
CA GLY A 165 3.61 9.34 0.93
C GLY A 165 2.96 9.23 2.30
N ILE A 166 3.15 8.10 2.98
CA ILE A 166 2.66 7.89 4.35
C ILE A 166 3.35 8.84 5.33
N LEU A 167 4.66 9.07 5.22
CA LEU A 167 5.38 10.02 6.08
C LEU A 167 4.84 11.45 5.89
N ALA A 168 4.67 11.90 4.65
CA ALA A 168 4.13 13.23 4.36
C ALA A 168 2.72 13.41 4.94
N CYS A 169 1.85 12.41 4.79
CA CYS A 169 0.52 12.40 5.40
C CYS A 169 0.60 12.43 6.94
N SER A 170 1.49 11.62 7.50
CA SER A 170 1.69 11.53 8.95
C SER A 170 2.12 12.85 9.58
N VAL A 171 3.10 13.53 8.97
CA VAL A 171 3.58 14.84 9.42
C VAL A 171 2.43 15.84 9.43
N PHE A 172 1.59 15.85 8.40
CA PHE A 172 0.40 16.71 8.37
C PHE A 172 -0.54 16.45 9.57
N PHE A 173 -0.84 15.18 9.86
CA PHE A 173 -1.71 14.80 10.97
C PHE A 173 -1.07 15.08 12.35
N CYS A 174 0.25 14.91 12.50
CA CYS A 174 1.00 15.29 13.70
C CYS A 174 0.98 16.80 13.98
N LEU A 175 0.99 17.62 12.94
CA LEU A 175 0.92 19.07 13.07
C LEU A 175 -0.52 19.59 13.28
N SER A 176 -1.51 18.71 13.25
CA SER A 176 -2.91 19.10 13.45
C SER A 176 -3.25 19.27 14.95
N PRO A 177 -4.16 20.18 15.32
CA PRO A 177 -4.41 20.56 16.72
C PRO A 177 -5.16 19.50 17.56
N GLY A 178 -5.64 18.39 16.99
CA GLY A 178 -6.37 17.35 17.72
C GLY A 178 -5.49 16.18 18.18
N GLY A 179 -5.61 15.76 19.45
CA GLY A 179 -4.85 14.61 19.98
C GLY A 179 -5.06 13.31 19.20
N ARG A 180 -6.27 13.06 18.67
CA ARG A 180 -6.56 11.90 17.81
C ARG A 180 -5.83 11.97 16.47
N ALA A 181 -5.81 13.14 15.84
CA ALA A 181 -5.06 13.36 14.59
C ALA A 181 -3.56 13.14 14.82
N ARG A 182 -3.01 13.65 15.94
CA ARG A 182 -1.61 13.41 16.30
C ARG A 182 -1.31 11.94 16.50
N LEU A 183 -2.17 11.20 17.20
CA LEU A 183 -2.01 9.76 17.36
C LEU A 183 -2.01 9.02 16.01
N ALA A 184 -2.94 9.36 15.11
CA ALA A 184 -2.96 8.80 13.76
C ALA A 184 -1.68 9.15 12.97
N GLY A 185 -1.17 10.37 13.12
CA GLY A 185 0.12 10.78 12.58
C GLY A 185 1.27 9.94 13.13
N LEU A 186 1.36 9.71 14.43
CA LEU A 186 2.41 8.89 15.05
C LEU A 186 2.35 7.43 14.59
N VAL A 187 1.15 6.84 14.49
CA VAL A 187 0.95 5.50 13.91
C VAL A 187 1.44 5.47 12.47
N GLY A 188 1.15 6.50 11.69
CA GLY A 188 1.62 6.66 10.33
C GLY A 188 3.14 6.78 10.21
N ILE A 189 3.81 7.54 11.09
CA ILE A 189 5.28 7.64 11.12
C ILE A 189 5.88 6.24 11.39
N ALA A 190 5.33 5.51 12.35
CA ALA A 190 5.76 4.15 12.63
C ALA A 190 5.56 3.23 11.41
N ALA A 191 4.43 3.33 10.71
CA ALA A 191 4.17 2.58 9.48
C ALA A 191 5.15 2.94 8.36
N ALA A 192 5.40 4.23 8.09
CA ALA A 192 6.38 4.67 7.10
C ALA A 192 7.80 4.17 7.45
N GLY A 193 8.19 4.25 8.73
CA GLY A 193 9.46 3.72 9.22
C GLY A 193 9.58 2.21 9.01
N LEU A 194 8.52 1.45 9.27
CA LEU A 194 8.48 0.01 9.04
C LEU A 194 8.60 -0.35 7.55
N ILE A 195 7.86 0.35 6.67
CA ILE A 195 7.96 0.17 5.21
C ILE A 195 9.38 0.46 4.73
N ALA A 196 9.97 1.56 5.20
CA ALA A 196 11.35 1.92 4.86
C ALA A 196 12.36 0.90 5.41
N ALA A 197 12.19 0.42 6.64
CA ALA A 197 13.05 -0.61 7.22
C ALA A 197 12.95 -1.95 6.47
N ALA A 198 11.77 -2.30 5.94
CA ALA A 198 11.55 -3.53 5.19
C ALA A 198 12.32 -3.58 3.86
N LEU A 199 12.74 -2.43 3.30
CA LEU A 199 13.66 -2.37 2.15
C LEU A 199 15.02 -3.00 2.47
N PHE A 200 15.49 -2.86 3.72
CA PHE A 200 16.79 -3.34 4.16
C PHE A 200 16.69 -4.65 4.97
N HIS A 201 15.55 -4.87 5.63
CA HIS A 201 15.28 -6.02 6.48
C HIS A 201 14.01 -6.75 6.04
N HIS A 202 14.14 -7.63 5.04
CA HIS A 202 13.02 -8.32 4.42
C HIS A 202 12.07 -9.11 5.35
N PRO A 203 12.51 -9.65 6.52
CA PRO A 203 11.58 -10.24 7.48
C PRO A 203 10.50 -9.27 7.99
N LEU A 204 10.65 -7.96 7.78
CA LEU A 204 9.66 -6.95 8.12
C LEU A 204 8.55 -6.77 7.06
N LEU A 205 8.74 -7.27 5.84
CA LEU A 205 7.77 -7.10 4.73
C LEU A 205 6.34 -7.57 5.08
N PRO A 206 6.12 -8.70 5.77
CA PRO A 206 4.77 -9.12 6.17
C PRO A 206 4.02 -8.11 7.05
N TRP A 207 4.74 -7.25 7.76
CA TRP A 207 4.18 -6.27 8.67
C TRP A 207 3.91 -4.91 7.99
N ALA A 208 4.51 -4.65 6.84
CA ALA A 208 4.35 -3.39 6.11
C ALA A 208 2.91 -3.15 5.65
N GLY A 209 2.25 -4.18 5.09
CA GLY A 209 0.85 -4.11 4.64
C GLY A 209 -0.14 -3.79 5.78
N PRO A 210 -0.14 -4.57 6.88
CA PRO A 210 -0.97 -4.26 8.05
C PRO A 210 -0.69 -2.89 8.66
N ALA A 211 0.57 -2.46 8.73
CA ALA A 211 0.92 -1.13 9.24
C ALA A 211 0.39 -0.01 8.33
N LEU A 212 0.49 -0.16 7.01
CA LEU A 212 -0.14 0.74 6.05
C LEU A 212 -1.65 0.83 6.27
N ALA A 213 -2.34 -0.31 6.34
CA ALA A 213 -3.79 -0.35 6.53
C ALA A 213 -4.21 0.34 7.85
N ALA A 214 -3.46 0.10 8.93
CA ALA A 214 -3.69 0.76 10.23
C ALA A 214 -3.53 2.29 10.12
N ALA A 215 -2.48 2.78 9.45
CA ALA A 215 -2.26 4.20 9.23
C ALA A 215 -3.41 4.82 8.40
N LEU A 216 -3.79 4.18 7.30
CA LEU A 216 -4.89 4.63 6.44
C LEU A 216 -6.23 4.73 7.18
N CYS A 217 -6.55 3.72 8.00
CA CYS A 217 -7.72 3.74 8.88
C CYS A 217 -7.66 4.90 9.88
N GLY A 218 -6.48 5.11 10.51
CA GLY A 218 -6.25 6.22 11.43
C GLY A 218 -6.51 7.59 10.78
N TYR A 219 -5.99 7.80 9.56
CA TYR A 219 -6.24 9.04 8.82
C TYR A 219 -7.71 9.21 8.46
N ALA A 220 -8.35 8.16 7.93
CA ALA A 220 -9.75 8.22 7.52
C ALA A 220 -10.67 8.59 8.69
N VAL A 221 -10.45 8.00 9.88
CA VAL A 221 -11.23 8.31 11.09
C VAL A 221 -11.02 9.75 11.58
N THR A 222 -9.84 10.33 11.32
CA THR A 222 -9.46 11.66 11.81
C THR A 222 -9.72 12.79 10.81
N LEU A 223 -10.16 12.48 9.58
CA LEU A 223 -10.56 13.48 8.58
C LEU A 223 -11.69 14.42 9.03
N LYS A 224 -12.47 14.05 10.06
CA LYS A 224 -13.51 14.87 10.69
C LYS A 224 -13.01 16.16 11.35
N PHE A 225 -11.69 16.29 11.54
CA PHE A 225 -11.09 17.43 12.21
C PHE A 225 -10.23 18.26 11.23
N PRO A 226 -10.79 18.82 10.14
CA PRO A 226 -10.04 19.88 9.47
C PRO A 226 -9.79 20.96 10.53
N PRO A 227 -8.53 21.39 10.72
CA PRO A 227 -8.27 22.47 11.66
C PRO A 227 -9.12 23.65 11.20
N HIS A 228 -10.09 24.02 12.01
CA HIS A 228 -10.63 25.36 11.91
C HIS A 228 -9.42 26.28 12.02
N GLU A 229 -9.11 26.97 10.93
CA GLU A 229 -8.48 28.28 11.05
C GLU A 229 -9.38 29.02 12.03
N SER A 230 -8.93 29.11 13.28
CA SER A 230 -9.41 30.14 14.19
C SER A 230 -9.10 31.42 13.45
N SER A 231 -10.13 31.99 12.84
CA SER A 231 -10.13 33.30 12.24
C SER A 231 -9.63 34.29 13.31
N SER A 232 -8.34 34.57 13.26
CA SER A 232 -7.69 35.72 13.88
C SER A 232 -7.77 36.88 12.92
#